data_AF-A0A1H0P088-F1
#
_entry.id   AF-A0A1H0P088-F1
#
_cell.length_a   1.000
_cell.length_b   1.000
_cell.length_c   1.000
_cell.angle_alpha   90.00
_cell.angle_beta   90.00
_cell.angle_gamma   90.00
#
_symmetry.space_group_name_H-M   'P 1'
#
loop_
_entity.id
_entity.type
_entity.pdbx_description
1 polymer ?
#
loop_
_entity_poly.entity_id
_entity_poly.type
_entity_poly.pdbx_seq_one_letter_code
_entity_poly.pdbx_strand_id
1 'polypeptide(L)' 'MPKKKNLDDREIEDHVNDNSQPLNMVHSKVKFEVFGEEMIEKSVKASGNSGRIYLPPDWVGHRVKIIRID' A
#
# COMPACT_ATOMS: atom_id res chain seq x y z
N MET A 1 42.10 -42.00 30.12
CA MET A 1 42.79 -40.83 29.56
C MET A 1 41.92 -40.21 28.48
N PRO A 2 41.70 -38.88 28.51
CA PRO A 2 40.85 -38.17 27.55
C PRO A 2 41.68 -37.66 26.37
N LYS A 3 41.30 -38.02 25.13
CA LYS A 3 41.81 -37.46 23.87
C LYS A 3 40.77 -37.79 22.79
N LYS A 4 40.21 -36.91 21.97
CA LYS A 4 40.22 -35.45 21.80
C LYS A 4 38.86 -35.15 21.16
N LYS A 5 38.16 -34.10 21.60
CA LYS A 5 37.10 -33.49 20.76
C LYS A 5 37.83 -32.79 19.61
N ASN A 6 37.50 -33.16 18.37
CA ASN A 6 37.86 -32.33 17.23
C ASN A 6 36.89 -31.16 17.19
N LEU A 7 37.48 -29.96 17.14
CA LEU A 7 36.80 -28.72 16.83
C LEU A 7 36.49 -28.67 15.32
N ASP A 8 35.55 -27.78 15.00
CA ASP A 8 35.19 -27.26 13.68
C ASP A 8 33.96 -27.86 12.99
N ASP A 9 32.83 -27.87 13.70
CA ASP A 9 31.55 -27.54 13.09
C ASP A 9 31.17 -26.13 13.57
N ARG A 10 31.62 -25.10 12.85
CA ARG A 10 31.11 -23.73 13.03
C ARG A 10 29.75 -23.67 12.37
N GLU A 11 28.71 -23.98 13.11
CA GLU A 11 27.34 -23.59 12.75
C GLU A 11 27.28 -22.06 12.82
N ILE A 12 27.28 -21.42 11.64
CA ILE A 12 26.96 -20.00 11.50
C ILE A 12 25.46 -19.91 11.78
N GLU A 13 25.11 -19.47 12.98
CA GLU A 13 23.75 -19.05 13.28
C GLU A 13 23.46 -17.79 12.45
N ASP A 14 22.92 -17.97 11.24
CA ASP A 14 22.30 -16.91 10.48
C ASP A 14 21.03 -16.49 11.25
N HIS A 15 21.19 -15.57 12.20
CA HIS A 15 20.10 -14.80 12.76
C HIS A 15 19.51 -13.89 11.67
N VAL A 16 18.71 -14.49 10.79
CA VAL A 16 17.77 -13.76 9.94
C VAL A 16 16.66 -13.26 10.84
N ASN A 17 16.88 -12.08 11.41
CA ASN A 17 15.82 -11.29 12.02
C ASN A 17 14.90 -10.82 10.89
N ASP A 18 13.93 -11.67 10.51
CA ASP A 18 12.81 -11.31 9.65
C ASP A 18 11.85 -10.40 10.42
N ASN A 19 12.33 -9.20 10.70
CA ASN A 19 11.50 -8.08 11.09
C ASN A 19 11.09 -7.33 9.82
N SER A 20 10.37 -8.01 8.91
CA SER A 20 9.57 -7.33 7.90
C SER A 20 8.37 -6.68 8.59
N GLN A 21 8.64 -5.66 9.42
CA GLN A 21 7.61 -4.71 9.83
C GLN A 21 7.06 -4.12 8.54
N PRO A 22 5.74 -4.21 8.25
CA PRO A 22 5.18 -3.57 7.07
C PRO A 22 5.56 -2.10 7.18
N LEU A 23 6.28 -1.61 6.18
CA LEU A 23 6.70 -0.22 6.10
C LEU A 23 5.38 0.57 6.10
N ASN A 24 4.97 1.02 7.29
CA ASN A 24 3.76 1.77 7.49
C ASN A 24 4.11 3.15 6.94
N MET A 25 4.07 3.24 5.61
CA MET A 25 4.44 4.37 4.82
C MET A 25 3.37 5.39 5.17
N VAL A 26 3.64 6.18 6.21
CA VAL A 26 2.83 7.29 6.63
C VAL A 26 2.75 8.17 5.40
N HIS A 27 1.69 7.99 4.61
CA HIS A 27 1.40 8.86 3.49
C HIS A 27 1.18 10.21 4.14
N SER A 28 2.18 11.08 4.04
CA SER A 28 2.06 12.43 4.55
C SER A 28 0.81 13.02 3.90
N LYS A 29 -0.12 13.50 4.73
CA LYS A 29 -1.33 14.14 4.22
C LYS A 29 -0.89 15.35 3.40
N VAL A 30 -1.11 15.29 2.10
CA VAL A 30 -0.85 16.39 1.16
C VAL A 30 -2.14 17.15 0.89
N LYS A 31 -2.04 18.48 0.75
CA LYS A 31 -3.17 19.32 0.36
C LYS A 31 -3.22 19.41 -1.17
N PHE A 32 -4.38 19.12 -1.74
CA PHE A 32 -4.68 19.42 -3.14
C PHE A 32 -5.57 20.66 -3.23
N GLU A 33 -5.27 21.55 -4.15
CA GLU A 33 -6.14 22.67 -4.53
C GLU A 33 -6.65 22.41 -5.95
N VAL A 34 -7.96 22.43 -6.13
CA VAL A 34 -8.62 22.06 -7.39
C VAL A 34 -9.76 23.02 -7.66
N PHE A 35 -9.87 23.47 -8.90
CA PHE A 35 -11.01 24.22 -9.40
C PHE A 35 -11.91 23.25 -10.18
N GLY A 36 -13.22 23.31 -9.92
CA GLY A 36 -14.22 22.49 -10.57
C GLY A 36 -15.61 23.08 -10.36
N GLU A 37 -16.58 22.60 -11.14
CA GLU A 37 -17.96 23.07 -11.08
C GLU A 37 -18.74 22.36 -9.98
N GLU A 38 -18.50 21.06 -9.79
CA GLU A 38 -19.21 20.22 -8.83
C GLU A 38 -18.26 19.18 -8.19
N MET A 39 -18.50 18.83 -6.92
CA MET A 39 -17.76 17.80 -6.17
C MET A 39 -18.73 16.78 -5.56
N ILE A 40 -18.47 15.49 -5.80
CA ILE A 40 -19.25 14.38 -5.26
C ILE A 40 -18.31 13.38 -4.58
N GLU A 41 -18.67 12.97 -3.36
CA GLU A 41 -18.00 11.88 -2.65
C GLU A 41 -18.78 10.56 -2.82
N LYS A 42 -18.07 9.49 -3.20
CA LYS A 42 -18.63 8.14 -3.34
C LYS A 42 -17.61 7.10 -2.91
N SER A 43 -18.07 6.04 -2.25
CA SER A 43 -17.24 4.87 -1.98
C SER A 43 -17.05 4.03 -3.25
N VAL A 44 -15.81 3.64 -3.52
CA VAL A 44 -15.47 2.72 -4.60
C VAL A 44 -16.09 1.34 -4.34
N LYS A 45 -16.68 0.72 -5.36
CA LYS A 45 -17.17 -0.67 -5.29
C LYS A 45 -16.27 -1.59 -6.11
N ALA A 46 -16.08 -2.82 -5.64
CA ALA A 46 -15.27 -3.82 -6.33
C ALA A 46 -15.89 -4.24 -7.67
N SER A 47 -15.05 -4.37 -8.69
CA SER A 47 -15.40 -4.80 -10.04
C SER A 47 -14.27 -5.59 -10.66
N GLY A 48 -14.28 -6.92 -10.49
CA GLY A 48 -13.17 -7.77 -10.89
C GLY A 48 -11.90 -7.39 -10.14
N ASN A 49 -10.84 -7.08 -10.88
CA ASN A 49 -9.55 -6.61 -10.34
C ASN A 49 -9.45 -5.08 -10.17
N SER A 50 -10.56 -4.35 -10.31
CA SER A 50 -10.59 -2.89 -10.28
C SER A 50 -11.72 -2.34 -9.40
N GLY A 51 -11.67 -1.04 -9.14
CA GLY A 51 -12.73 -0.28 -8.48
C GLY A 51 -13.60 0.46 -9.50
N ARG A 52 -14.92 0.49 -9.28
CA ARG A 52 -15.87 1.29 -10.07
C ARG A 52 -16.61 2.30 -9.20
N ILE A 53 -16.85 3.48 -9.76
CA ILE A 53 -17.76 4.51 -9.25
C ILE A 53 -18.68 4.89 -10.40
N TYR A 54 -19.98 5.00 -10.13
CA TYR A 54 -20.94 5.56 -11.09
C TYR A 54 -21.07 7.06 -10.82
N LEU A 55 -20.83 7.85 -11.86
CA LEU A 55 -20.98 9.31 -11.85
C LEU A 55 -22.36 9.68 -12.41
N PRO A 56 -22.86 10.89 -12.13
CA PRO A 56 -24.09 11.39 -12.75
C PRO A 56 -24.07 11.26 -14.29
N PRO A 57 -25.19 10.92 -14.93
CA PRO A 57 -25.24 10.67 -16.38
C PRO A 57 -24.98 11.93 -17.22
N ASP A 58 -25.28 13.11 -16.69
CA ASP A 58 -24.95 14.41 -17.27
C ASP A 58 -23.43 14.68 -17.32
N TRP A 59 -22.63 13.99 -16.51
CA TRP A 59 -21.16 14.06 -16.59
C TRP A 59 -20.57 13.23 -17.73
N VAL A 60 -21.37 12.44 -18.47
CA VAL A 60 -20.88 11.70 -19.63
C VAL A 60 -20.29 12.67 -20.66
N GLY A 61 -19.07 12.39 -21.12
CA GLY A 61 -18.32 13.26 -22.04
C GLY A 61 -17.53 14.38 -21.38
N HIS A 62 -17.69 14.61 -20.06
CA HIS A 62 -16.93 15.61 -19.32
C HIS A 62 -15.61 15.04 -18.78
N ARG A 63 -14.62 15.92 -18.58
CA ARG A 63 -13.34 15.55 -17.98
C ARG A 63 -13.41 15.72 -16.46
N VAL A 64 -13.17 14.65 -15.73
CA VAL A 64 -13.24 14.64 -14.25
C VAL A 64 -11.87 14.36 -13.61
N LYS A 65 -11.68 14.84 -12.38
CA LYS A 65 -10.53 14.52 -11.53
C LYS A 65 -11.04 13.76 -10.31
N ILE A 66 -10.36 12.68 -9.93
CA ILE A 66 -10.71 11.86 -8.76
C ILE A 66 -9.52 11.92 -7.80
N ILE A 67 -9.81 12.17 -6.52
CA ILE A 67 -8.81 12.20 -5.44
C ILE A 67 -9.23 11.15 -4.41
N ARG A 68 -8.35 10.21 -4.10
CA ARG A 68 -8.54 9.27 -2.99
C ARG A 68 -8.24 10.01 -1.68
N ILE A 69 -9.12 9.86 -0.69
CA ILE A 69 -9.09 10.64 0.57
C ILE A 69 -8.81 9.80 1.82
N ASP A 70 -8.57 8.50 1.67
CA ASP A 70 -8.41 7.51 2.74
C ASP A 70 -7.09 6.73 2.69
#